data_AF-A0A076HME2-F1
#
_entry.id   AF-A0A076HME2-F1
#
_cell.length_a   1.000
_cell.length_b   1.000
_cell.length_c   1.000
_cell.angle_alpha   90.00
_cell.angle_beta   90.00
_cell.angle_gamma   90.00
#
_symmetry.space_group_name_H-M   'P 1'
#
loop_
_entity.id
_entity.type
_entity.pdbx_description
1 polymer ?
#
loop_
_entity_poly.entity_id
_entity_poly.type
_entity_poly.pdbx_seq_one_letter_code
_entity_poly.pdbx_strand_id
1 'polypeptide(L)' 'MKVARFLLRDGNKVGAAVCPDGLEVFTYTDQKGQVVHALATVKAERQFLKQVPSKLLPLYIRMDQALAKSVGRS' A
#
# COMPACT_ATOMS: atom_id res chain seq x y z
N MET A 1 13.51 5.80 9.68
CA MET A 1 12.89 5.96 8.34
C MET A 1 11.62 6.79 8.49
N LYS A 2 11.37 7.75 7.57
CA LYS A 2 10.18 8.62 7.62
C LYS A 2 8.95 7.79 7.19
N VAL A 3 7.86 7.87 7.95
CA VAL A 3 6.59 7.21 7.58
C VAL A 3 5.99 7.97 6.41
N ALA A 4 5.86 7.29 5.26
CA ALA A 4 5.19 7.80 4.08
C ALA A 4 3.71 7.37 4.08
N ARG A 5 2.86 8.22 3.50
CA ARG A 5 1.42 7.94 3.39
C ARG A 5 1.13 7.51 1.97
N PHE A 6 0.61 6.29 1.83
CA PHE A 6 0.21 5.73 0.56
C PHE A 6 -1.30 5.71 0.45
N LEU A 7 -1.81 6.00 -0.74
CA LEU A 7 -3.21 5.80 -1.09
C LEU A 7 -3.29 4.59 -2.01
N LEU A 8 -4.00 3.56 -1.55
CA LEU A 8 -4.35 2.39 -2.32
C LEU A 8 -5.40 2.75 -3.39
N ARG A 9 -5.49 1.94 -4.44
CA ARG A 9 -6.41 2.14 -5.56
C ARG A 9 -7.88 2.00 -5.16
N ASP A 10 -8.16 1.28 -4.09
CA ASP A 10 -9.48 1.15 -3.49
C ASP A 10 -9.86 2.37 -2.62
N GLY A 11 -8.99 3.36 -2.51
CA GLY A 11 -9.20 4.58 -1.73
C GLY A 11 -8.72 4.51 -0.27
N ASN A 12 -8.17 3.39 0.19
CA ASN A 12 -7.68 3.25 1.55
C ASN A 12 -6.29 3.86 1.72
N LYS A 13 -6.07 4.52 2.86
CA LYS A 13 -4.80 5.17 3.20
C LYS A 13 -3.98 4.28 4.12
N VAL A 14 -2.72 4.06 3.77
CA VAL A 14 -1.77 3.25 4.54
C VAL A 14 -0.54 4.09 4.89
N GLY A 15 -0.27 4.23 6.18
CA GLY A 15 1.00 4.81 6.66
C GLY A 15 2.05 3.70 6.77
N ALA A 16 3.13 3.80 6.00
CA ALA A 16 4.20 2.80 6.02
C ALA A 16 5.58 3.45 5.88
N ALA A 17 6.58 2.86 6.54
CA ALA A 17 7.98 3.23 6.37
C ALA A 17 8.57 2.55 5.11
N VAL A 18 7.94 2.79 3.96
CA VAL A 18 8.34 2.26 2.65
C VAL A 18 8.79 3.41 1.78
N CYS A 19 9.91 3.23 1.08
CA CYS A 19 10.37 4.22 0.12
C CYS A 19 9.42 4.23 -1.09
N PRO A 20 8.89 5.40 -1.51
CA PRO A 20 8.08 5.48 -2.72
C PRO A 20 8.93 5.28 -3.99
N ASP A 21 10.25 5.46 -3.92
CA ASP A 21 11.15 5.30 -5.05
C ASP A 21 11.11 3.87 -5.59
N GLY A 22 10.84 3.73 -6.89
CA GLY A 22 10.69 2.44 -7.56
C GLY A 22 9.26 1.87 -7.57
N LEU A 23 8.31 2.54 -6.90
CA LEU A 23 6.88 2.28 -7.08
C LEU A 23 6.30 3.29 -8.06
N GLU A 24 5.41 2.84 -8.94
CA GLU A 24 4.64 3.74 -9.80
C GLU A 24 3.58 4.45 -8.94
N VAL A 25 3.89 5.67 -8.50
CA VAL A 25 3.03 6.49 -7.64
C VAL A 25 2.83 7.90 -8.19
N PHE A 26 1.64 8.45 -7.98
CA PHE A 26 1.36 9.88 -8.10
C PHE A 26 1.52 10.52 -6.73
N THR A 27 2.36 11.55 -6.64
CA THR A 27 2.58 12.27 -5.38
C THR A 27 1.82 13.59 -5.41
N TYR A 28 1.00 13.83 -4.38
CA TYR A 28 0.29 15.08 -4.21
C TYR A 28 0.26 15.49 -2.74
N THR A 29 -0.05 16.77 -2.50
CA THR A 29 -0.25 17.29 -1.15
C THR A 29 -1.73 17.37 -0.87
N ASP A 30 -2.18 16.83 0.26
CA ASP A 30 -3.58 16.94 0.68
C ASP A 30 -3.90 18.33 1.23
N GLN A 31 -5.17 18.57 1.55
CA GLN A 31 -5.65 19.83 2.13
C GLN A 31 -5.03 20.15 3.51
N LYS A 32 -4.39 19.18 4.16
CA LYS A 32 -3.71 19.33 5.47
C LYS A 32 -2.21 19.54 5.30
N GLY A 33 -1.71 19.74 4.08
CA GLY A 33 -0.29 19.90 3.81
C GLY A 33 0.52 18.59 3.87
N GLN A 34 -0.15 17.44 3.85
CA GLN A 34 0.51 16.14 3.95
C GLN A 34 0.81 15.59 2.57
N VAL A 35 2.05 15.14 2.36
CA VAL A 35 2.43 14.42 1.15
C VAL A 35 1.81 13.03 1.16
N VAL A 36 1.10 12.70 0.09
CA VAL A 36 0.44 11.42 -0.16
C VAL A 36 0.94 10.84 -1.48
N HIS A 37 1.27 9.56 -1.48
CA HIS A 37 1.71 8.80 -2.64
C HIS A 37 0.59 7.83 -3.06
N ALA A 38 -0.18 8.18 -4.09
CA ALA A 38 -1.22 7.32 -4.64
C ALA A 38 -0.63 6.30 -5.61
N LEU A 39 -0.95 5.02 -5.41
CA LEU A 39 -0.46 3.93 -6.26
C LEU A 39 -1.15 3.98 -7.64
N ALA A 40 -0.37 4.18 -8.69
CA ALA A 40 -0.87 4.35 -10.04
C ALA A 40 -1.33 3.02 -10.66
N THR A 41 -0.61 1.92 -10.36
CA THR A 41 -0.83 0.61 -11.02
C THR A 41 -1.11 -0.50 -10.01
N VAL A 42 -1.84 -1.54 -10.45
CA VAL A 42 -2.05 -2.77 -9.65
C VAL A 42 -0.73 -3.45 -9.33
N LYS A 43 0.26 -3.34 -10.22
CA LYS A 43 1.61 -3.87 -10.03
C LYS A 43 2.32 -3.17 -8.87
N ALA A 44 2.31 -1.84 -8.86
CA ALA A 44 2.88 -1.05 -7.77
C ALA A 44 2.18 -1.33 -6.44
N GLU A 45 0.86 -1.44 -6.43
CA GLU A 45 0.10 -1.78 -5.23
C GLU A 45 0.48 -3.17 -4.69
N ARG A 46 0.57 -4.19 -5.55
CA ARG A 46 1.04 -5.52 -5.13
C ARG A 46 2.47 -5.49 -4.60
N GLN A 47 3.37 -4.72 -5.21
CA GLN A 47 4.75 -4.58 -4.72
C GLN A 47 4.81 -3.87 -3.37
N PHE A 48 4.00 -2.83 -3.18
CA PHE A 48 3.85 -2.14 -1.90
C PHE A 48 3.32 -3.08 -0.82
N LEU A 49 2.22 -3.78 -1.09
CA LEU A 49 1.58 -4.70 -0.14
C LEU A 49 2.46 -5.88 0.29
N LYS A 50 3.49 -6.23 -0.51
CA LYS A 50 4.50 -7.24 -0.14
C LYS A 50 5.53 -6.72 0.86
N GLN A 51 5.80 -5.42 0.86
CA GLN A 51 6.80 -4.77 1.72
C GLN A 51 6.20 -4.30 3.05
N VAL A 52 4.91 -3.99 3.05
CA VAL A 52 4.20 -3.51 4.24
C VAL A 52 3.89 -4.67 5.20
N PRO A 53 4.24 -4.56 6.49
CA PRO A 53 3.80 -5.52 7.49
C PRO A 53 2.27 -5.63 7.52
N SER A 54 1.76 -6.87 7.49
CA SER A 54 0.32 -7.12 7.44
C SER A 54 -0.48 -6.44 8.55
N LYS A 55 0.12 -6.18 9.72
CA LYS A 55 -0.50 -5.47 10.85
C LYS A 55 -0.92 -4.03 10.52
N LEU A 56 -0.27 -3.39 9.55
CA LEU A 56 -0.57 -2.03 9.11
C LEU A 56 -1.58 -1.99 7.95
N LEU A 57 -1.96 -3.16 7.41
CA LEU A 57 -2.91 -3.26 6.33
C LEU A 57 -4.35 -3.31 6.84
N PRO A 58 -5.31 -2.70 6.12
CA PRO A 58 -6.73 -2.89 6.36
C PRO A 58 -7.14 -4.37 6.46
N LEU A 59 -8.16 -4.66 7.27
CA LEU A 59 -8.60 -6.04 7.54
C LEU A 59 -8.96 -6.82 6.27
N TYR A 60 -9.67 -6.21 5.33
CA TYR A 60 -10.08 -6.88 4.09
C TYR A 60 -8.87 -7.28 3.23
N ILE A 61 -7.81 -6.46 3.18
CA ILE A 61 -6.56 -6.81 2.48
C ILE A 61 -5.85 -7.97 3.16
N ARG A 62 -5.83 -7.97 4.50
CA ARG A 62 -5.24 -9.09 5.25
C ARG A 62 -5.96 -10.41 4.95
N MET A 63 -7.29 -10.38 4.85
CA MET A 63 -8.10 -11.56 4.53
C MET A 63 -7.84 -12.03 3.09
N ASP A 64 -7.79 -11.12 2.12
CA ASP A 64 -7.47 -11.45 0.72
C ASP A 64 -6.06 -12.06 0.58
N GLN A 65 -5.07 -11.48 1.25
CA GLN A 65 -3.71 -12.03 1.29
C GLN A 65 -3.64 -13.40 1.96
N ALA A 66 -4.41 -13.63 3.03
CA ALA A 66 -4.48 -14.92 3.71
C ALA A 66 -5.12 -15.99 2.81
N LEU A 67 -6.21 -15.63 2.11
CA LEU A 67 -6.89 -16.48 1.16
C LEU A 67 -5.99 -16.81 -0.05
N ALA A 68 -5.30 -15.82 -0.61
CA ALA A 68 -4.35 -16.06 -1.70
C ALA A 68 -3.21 -17.01 -1.29
N LYS A 69 -2.73 -16.92 -0.04
CA LYS A 69 -1.73 -17.84 0.52
C LYS A 69 -2.26 -19.25 0.75
N SER A 70 -3.55 -19.41 1.10
CA SER A 70 -4.15 -20.72 1.26
C SER A 70 -4.45 -21.40 -0.07
N VAL A 71 -4.82 -20.62 -1.11
CA VAL A 71 -5.14 -21.14 -2.45
C VAL A 71 -3.88 -21.45 -3.27
N GLY A 72 -2.76 -20.73 -3.06
CA GLY A 72 -1.48 -21.00 -3.73
C GLY A 72 -0.69 -22.21 -3.19
N ARG A 73 -1.28 -22.99 -2.28
CA ARG A 73 -0.76 -24.28 -1.79
C ARG A 73 -1.76 -25.39 -2.15
N SER A 74 -1.80 -25.77 -3.42
CA SER A 74 -2.37 -27.03 -3.91
C SER A 74 -1.65 -27.39 -5.20
#